data_AF-A0A165WCF7-F1
#
_entry.id   AF-A0A165WCF7-F1
#
_cell.length_a   1.000
_cell.length_b   1.000
_cell.length_c   1.000
_cell.angle_alpha   90.00
_cell.angle_beta   90.00
_cell.angle_gamma   90.00
#
_symmetry.space_group_name_H-M   'P 1'
#
loop_
_entity.id
_entity.type
_entity.pdbx_description
1 polymer ?
#
loop_
_entity_poly.entity_id
_entity_poly.type
_entity_poly.pdbx_seq_one_letter_code
_entity_poly.pdbx_strand_id
1 'polypeptide(L)'
;KKYKPVARKVNAVRAPLPDEFRIIRNIVGDPLADMPQLSPNPPDFTPTGRYTQERKDIIDRAHPEGFLWPEERKLMHHLMMEQNLAFAWEDSERGHFREDFFPPIKIPTLPHTPWVEKNYAIPPGLFPKICELIRRKEQAGVYEDSNSSYRTRYFTVVKKDGSSLRI
;
A
#
# COMPACT_ATOMS: atom_id res chain seq x y z
N LYS A 1 29.59 -16.73 17.61
CA LYS A 1 28.67 -16.01 18.53
C LYS A 1 28.11 -17.00 19.55
N LYS A 2 28.29 -16.76 20.86
CA LYS A 2 27.69 -17.62 21.91
C LYS A 2 26.16 -17.43 21.84
N TYR A 3 25.42 -18.51 21.60
CA TYR A 3 23.96 -18.44 21.48
C TYR A 3 23.36 -17.98 22.82
N LYS A 4 22.33 -17.13 22.80
CA LYS A 4 21.70 -16.66 24.03
C LYS A 4 21.01 -17.87 24.69
N PRO A 5 21.36 -18.25 25.94
CA PRO A 5 20.72 -19.36 26.62
C PRO A 5 19.20 -19.15 26.66
N VAL A 6 18.42 -20.23 26.57
CA VAL A 6 16.94 -20.15 26.57
C VAL A 6 16.44 -19.35 27.77
N ALA A 7 17.04 -19.54 28.95
CA ALA A 7 16.71 -18.81 30.18
C ALA A 7 16.92 -17.28 30.10
N ARG A 8 17.68 -16.77 29.12
CA ARG A 8 17.92 -15.33 28.91
C ARG A 8 17.17 -14.77 27.71
N LYS A 9 16.32 -15.57 27.05
CA LYS A 9 15.40 -15.07 26.02
C LYS A 9 14.27 -14.31 26.69
N VAL A 10 14.03 -13.09 26.24
CA VAL A 10 12.85 -12.31 26.64
C VAL A 10 11.71 -12.82 25.76
N ASN A 11 10.67 -13.37 26.37
CA ASN A 11 9.47 -13.79 25.68
C ASN A 11 8.41 -12.69 25.84
N ALA A 12 7.59 -12.47 24.81
CA ALA A 12 6.42 -11.62 24.94
C ALA A 12 5.49 -12.19 26.02
N VAL A 13 5.05 -11.33 26.94
CA VAL A 13 4.05 -11.69 27.94
C VAL A 13 2.71 -11.81 27.24
N ARG A 14 2.03 -12.95 27.41
CA ARG A 14 0.64 -13.13 26.94
C ARG A 14 -0.29 -12.36 27.88
N ALA A 15 -0.46 -11.08 27.63
CA ALA A 15 -1.41 -10.22 28.33
C ALA A 15 -2.61 -9.91 27.41
N PRO A 16 -3.82 -9.71 27.98
CA PRO A 16 -4.92 -9.15 27.20
C PRO A 16 -4.56 -7.75 26.70
N LEU A 17 -4.99 -7.42 25.48
CA LEU A 17 -4.83 -6.07 24.94
C LEU A 17 -5.73 -5.11 25.72
N PRO A 18 -5.20 -4.04 26.35
CA PRO A 18 -6.04 -3.07 27.03
C PRO A 18 -7.04 -2.41 26.07
N ASP A 19 -8.25 -2.11 26.55
CA ASP A 19 -9.34 -1.59 25.71
C ASP A 19 -8.98 -0.28 24.99
N GLU A 20 -8.10 0.54 25.57
CA GLU A 20 -7.61 1.79 24.98
C GLU A 20 -6.82 1.60 23.67
N PHE A 21 -6.26 0.41 23.43
CA PHE A 21 -5.53 0.07 22.21
C PHE A 21 -6.39 -0.74 21.22
N ARG A 22 -7.66 -0.99 21.57
CA ARG A 22 -8.57 -1.73 20.69
C ARG A 22 -8.88 -0.89 19.45
N ILE A 23 -8.73 -1.49 18.27
CA ILE A 23 -9.09 -0.84 17.02
C ILE A 23 -10.62 -0.78 16.93
N ILE A 24 -11.17 0.43 17.00
CA ILE A 24 -12.59 0.70 16.84
C ILE A 24 -12.79 1.20 15.41
N ARG A 25 -13.66 0.52 14.65
CA ARG A 25 -14.10 0.96 13.33
C ARG A 25 -15.38 1.76 13.50
N ASN A 26 -15.37 3.01 13.07
CA ASN A 26 -16.52 3.90 13.20
C ASN A 26 -17.02 4.32 11.81
N ILE A 27 -17.77 3.45 11.13
CA ILE A 27 -18.30 3.78 9.81
C ILE A 27 -19.45 4.78 10.00
N VAL A 28 -19.18 6.06 9.75
CA VAL A 28 -20.15 7.15 9.88
C VAL A 28 -20.77 7.45 8.52
N GLY A 29 -22.10 7.39 8.42
CA GLY A 29 -22.84 7.60 7.18
C GLY A 29 -22.81 6.40 6.22
N ASP A 30 -23.45 6.55 5.06
CA ASP A 30 -23.41 5.54 4.00
C ASP A 30 -22.16 5.74 3.13
N PRO A 31 -21.19 4.80 3.14
CA PRO A 31 -19.97 4.92 2.33
C PRO A 31 -20.21 4.85 0.82
N LEU A 32 -21.41 4.43 0.38
CA LEU A 32 -21.75 4.27 -1.03
C LEU A 32 -22.68 5.38 -1.55
N ALA A 33 -23.01 6.38 -0.73
CA ALA A 33 -23.97 7.43 -1.09
C ALA A 33 -23.59 8.17 -2.39
N ASP A 34 -22.30 8.43 -2.59
CA ASP A 34 -21.77 9.17 -3.74
C ASP A 34 -21.33 8.24 -4.89
N MET A 35 -21.69 6.95 -4.85
CA MET A 35 -21.30 5.99 -5.88
C MET A 35 -21.97 6.34 -7.22
N PRO A 36 -21.20 6.59 -8.30
CA PRO A 36 -21.77 6.91 -9.60
C PRO A 36 -22.59 5.73 -10.13
N GLN A 37 -23.77 6.03 -10.67
CA GLN A 37 -24.64 5.04 -11.27
C GLN A 37 -24.16 4.71 -12.68
N LEU A 38 -24.07 3.42 -13.01
CA LEU A 38 -23.73 3.01 -14.37
C LEU A 38 -24.97 3.10 -15.28
N SER A 39 -24.81 3.78 -16.42
CA SER A 39 -25.79 3.75 -17.50
C SER A 39 -25.88 2.34 -18.11
N PRO A 40 -27.10 1.79 -18.31
CA PRO A 40 -27.30 0.56 -19.08
C PRO A 40 -26.83 0.69 -20.54
N ASN A 41 -26.77 1.91 -21.07
CA ASN A 41 -26.27 2.23 -22.40
C ASN A 41 -24.96 3.02 -22.23
N PRO A 42 -23.80 2.35 -22.12
CA PRO A 42 -22.54 3.03 -21.85
C PRO A 42 -22.13 3.92 -23.04
N PRO A 43 -21.63 5.14 -22.78
CA PRO A 43 -21.05 6.00 -23.80
C PRO A 43 -19.77 5.38 -24.37
N ASP A 44 -19.34 5.89 -25.53
CA ASP A 44 -18.03 5.52 -26.06
C ASP A 44 -16.90 6.02 -25.16
N PHE A 45 -15.76 5.34 -25.22
CA PHE A 45 -14.63 5.65 -24.36
C PHE A 45 -14.11 7.08 -24.59
N THR A 46 -13.96 7.83 -23.51
CA THR A 46 -13.30 9.13 -23.46
C THR A 46 -12.29 9.14 -22.31
N PRO A 47 -11.02 9.50 -22.55
CA PRO A 47 -10.03 9.59 -21.47
C PRO A 47 -10.53 10.49 -20.34
N THR A 48 -10.65 9.95 -19.13
CA THR A 48 -11.29 10.63 -18.00
C THR A 48 -10.41 10.56 -16.76
N GLY A 49 -9.93 11.72 -16.31
CA GLY A 49 -9.10 11.85 -15.11
C GLY A 49 -7.88 10.94 -15.16
N ARG A 50 -7.84 9.96 -14.26
CA ARG A 50 -6.78 8.94 -14.21
C ARG A 50 -6.90 7.87 -15.29
N TYR A 51 -8.04 7.68 -15.95
CA TYR A 51 -8.20 6.61 -16.93
C TYR A 51 -7.88 7.09 -18.34
N THR A 52 -6.61 6.93 -18.76
CA THR A 52 -6.08 7.36 -20.05
C THR A 52 -6.18 6.27 -21.13
N GLN A 53 -5.91 6.62 -22.39
CA GLN A 53 -5.87 5.66 -23.49
C GLN A 53 -4.85 4.53 -23.22
N GLU A 54 -3.66 4.86 -22.73
CA GLU A 54 -2.63 3.86 -22.41
C GLU A 54 -3.11 2.86 -21.35
N ARG A 55 -3.83 3.36 -20.33
CA ARG A 55 -4.40 2.55 -19.25
C ARG A 55 -5.55 1.67 -19.77
N LYS A 56 -6.35 2.18 -20.71
CA LYS A 56 -7.33 1.36 -21.45
C LYS A 56 -6.65 0.23 -22.21
N ASP A 57 -5.59 0.50 -22.96
CA ASP A 57 -4.89 -0.50 -23.77
C ASP A 57 -4.26 -1.61 -22.91
N ILE A 58 -3.81 -1.27 -21.69
CA ILE A 58 -3.37 -2.25 -20.69
C ILE A 58 -4.52 -3.19 -20.28
N ILE A 59 -5.71 -2.64 -20.03
CA ILE A 59 -6.90 -3.43 -19.67
C ILE A 59 -7.33 -4.32 -20.85
N ASP A 60 -7.33 -3.79 -22.07
CA ASP A 60 -7.68 -4.55 -23.27
C ASP A 60 -6.72 -5.72 -23.50
N ARG A 61 -5.41 -5.50 -23.26
CA ARG A 61 -4.41 -6.57 -23.33
C ARG A 61 -4.60 -7.63 -22.24
N ALA A 62 -5.06 -7.24 -21.06
CA ALA A 62 -5.32 -8.16 -19.95
C ALA A 62 -6.60 -8.99 -20.17
N HIS A 63 -7.54 -8.51 -21.00
CA HIS A 63 -8.81 -9.16 -21.30
C HIS A 63 -8.89 -9.53 -22.79
N PRO A 64 -8.28 -10.65 -23.21
CA PRO A 64 -8.28 -11.07 -24.61
C PRO A 64 -9.70 -11.34 -25.12
N GLU A 65 -9.87 -11.24 -26.44
CA GLU A 65 -11.15 -11.45 -27.12
C GLU A 65 -11.78 -12.80 -26.77
N GLY A 66 -13.12 -12.80 -26.60
CA GLY A 66 -13.90 -14.00 -26.30
C GLY A 66 -14.31 -14.19 -24.84
N PHE A 67 -13.72 -13.49 -23.87
CA PHE A 67 -14.19 -13.53 -22.47
C PHE A 67 -15.40 -12.63 -22.21
N LEU A 68 -15.35 -11.38 -22.70
CA LEU A 68 -16.43 -10.39 -22.60
C LEU A 68 -16.96 -10.05 -23.98
N TRP A 69 -18.27 -9.86 -24.09
CA TRP A 69 -18.92 -9.33 -25.28
C TRP A 69 -18.54 -7.86 -25.51
N PRO A 70 -18.63 -7.34 -26.75
CA PRO A 70 -18.29 -5.95 -27.05
C PRO A 70 -18.99 -4.93 -26.14
N GLU A 71 -20.28 -5.16 -25.84
CA GLU A 71 -21.07 -4.28 -24.96
C GLU A 71 -20.64 -4.39 -23.49
N GLU A 72 -20.27 -5.58 -23.01
CA GLU A 72 -19.77 -5.78 -21.64
C GLU A 72 -18.40 -5.10 -21.46
N ARG A 73 -17.54 -5.14 -22.47
CA ARG A 73 -16.28 -4.40 -22.47
C ARG A 73 -16.51 -2.91 -22.42
N LYS A 74 -17.50 -2.42 -23.18
CA LYS A 74 -17.89 -1.01 -23.18
C LYS A 74 -18.37 -0.58 -21.79
N LEU A 75 -19.19 -1.40 -21.13
CA LEU A 75 -19.64 -1.17 -19.75
C LEU A 75 -18.47 -1.18 -18.76
N MET A 76 -17.51 -2.10 -18.91
CA MET A 76 -16.31 -2.15 -18.07
C MET A 76 -15.47 -0.86 -18.19
N HIS A 77 -15.24 -0.36 -19.41
CA HIS A 77 -14.53 0.91 -19.59
C HIS A 77 -15.32 2.08 -19.01
N HIS A 78 -16.65 2.08 -19.15
CA HIS A 78 -17.51 3.10 -18.55
C HIS A 78 -17.38 3.12 -17.03
N LEU A 79 -17.41 1.95 -16.38
CA LEU A 79 -17.15 1.84 -14.94
C LEU A 79 -15.79 2.42 -14.54
N MET A 80 -14.73 2.10 -15.30
CA MET A 80 -13.38 2.59 -15.04
C MET A 80 -13.27 4.12 -15.21
N MET A 81 -14.02 4.71 -16.15
CA MET A 81 -14.09 6.17 -16.34
C MET A 81 -14.80 6.85 -15.17
N GLU A 82 -16.00 6.37 -14.81
CA GLU A 82 -16.80 6.92 -13.71
C GLU A 82 -16.05 6.80 -12.37
N GLN A 83 -15.38 5.67 -12.13
CA GLN A 83 -14.63 5.40 -10.91
C GLN A 83 -13.12 5.61 -11.08
N ASN A 84 -12.69 6.53 -11.95
CA ASN A 84 -11.27 6.70 -12.29
C ASN A 84 -10.35 6.96 -11.08
N LEU A 85 -10.87 7.56 -10.00
CA LEU A 85 -10.10 7.80 -8.77
C LEU A 85 -9.95 6.57 -7.87
N ALA A 86 -10.78 5.54 -8.05
CA ALA A 86 -10.76 4.32 -7.24
C ALA A 86 -9.55 3.42 -7.57
N PHE A 87 -9.04 3.52 -8.80
CA PHE A 87 -7.90 2.73 -9.27
C PHE A 87 -6.60 3.52 -9.12
N ALA A 88 -5.56 2.83 -8.64
CA ALA A 88 -4.21 3.35 -8.57
C ALA A 88 -3.34 2.64 -9.60
N TRP A 89 -2.75 3.41 -10.50
CA TRP A 89 -1.84 2.95 -11.54
C TRP A 89 -0.38 3.24 -11.21
N GLU A 90 -0.16 4.24 -10.36
CA GLU A 90 1.15 4.64 -9.83
C GLU A 90 1.12 4.68 -8.29
N ASP A 91 2.29 4.57 -7.66
CA ASP A 91 2.41 4.59 -6.19
C ASP A 91 1.91 5.92 -5.58
N SER A 92 1.97 7.01 -6.34
CA SER A 92 1.47 8.35 -5.97
C SER A 92 -0.07 8.42 -5.91
N GLU A 93 -0.77 7.54 -6.62
CA GLU A 93 -2.23 7.51 -6.71
C GLU A 93 -2.88 6.67 -5.59
N ARG A 94 -2.05 6.02 -4.77
CA ARG A 94 -2.46 5.14 -3.68
C ARG A 94 -3.31 5.90 -2.65
N GLY A 95 -4.50 5.38 -2.38
CA GLY A 95 -5.38 5.92 -1.34
C GLY A 95 -4.92 5.54 0.08
N HIS A 96 -5.42 6.29 1.06
CA HIS A 96 -5.39 5.92 2.47
C HIS A 96 -6.82 5.72 2.98
N PHE A 97 -6.98 4.99 4.08
CA PHE A 97 -8.29 4.90 4.72
C PHE A 97 -8.72 6.27 5.25
N ARG A 98 -10.04 6.52 5.23
CA ARG A 98 -10.61 7.70 5.88
C ARG A 98 -10.38 7.61 7.39
N GLU A 99 -9.75 8.63 7.95
CA GLU A 99 -9.41 8.67 9.39
C GLU A 99 -10.66 8.69 10.27
N ASP A 100 -11.76 9.27 9.79
CA ASP A 100 -13.06 9.26 10.48
C ASP A 100 -13.56 7.82 10.74
N PHE A 101 -13.27 6.91 9.80
CA PHE A 101 -13.68 5.50 9.88
C PHE A 101 -12.66 4.66 10.62
N PHE A 102 -11.39 4.96 10.38
CA PHE A 102 -10.23 4.22 10.86
C PHE A 102 -9.24 5.20 11.49
N PRO A 103 -9.41 5.54 12.78
CA PRO A 103 -8.49 6.43 13.46
C PRO A 103 -7.08 5.81 13.53
N PRO A 104 -6.02 6.64 13.65
CA PRO A 104 -4.65 6.15 13.79
C PRO A 104 -4.49 5.11 14.91
N ILE A 105 -3.78 4.02 14.60
CA ILE A 105 -3.59 2.91 15.53
C ILE A 105 -2.54 3.29 16.58
N LYS A 106 -2.89 3.12 17.86
CA LYS A 106 -1.93 3.20 18.96
C LYS A 106 -1.31 1.83 19.19
N ILE A 107 0.02 1.75 19.13
CA ILE A 107 0.75 0.51 19.41
C ILE A 107 1.04 0.45 20.92
N PRO A 108 0.55 -0.57 21.66
CA PRO A 108 0.86 -0.72 23.07
C PRO A 108 2.34 -1.03 23.24
N THR A 109 2.99 -0.32 24.16
CA THR A 109 4.40 -0.58 24.51
C THR A 109 4.51 -0.88 26.01
N LEU A 110 5.38 -1.81 26.36
CA LEU A 110 5.79 -2.03 27.75
C LEU A 110 7.02 -1.16 28.05
N PRO A 111 7.30 -0.79 29.31
CA PRO A 111 8.53 -0.10 29.64
C PRO A 111 9.76 -0.86 29.13
N HIS A 112 10.53 -0.24 28.24
CA HIS A 112 11.72 -0.82 27.66
C HIS A 112 12.70 0.26 27.24
N THR A 113 13.96 -0.13 27.04
CA THR A 113 14.96 0.74 26.43
C THR A 113 14.83 0.68 24.91
N PRO A 114 14.73 1.82 24.22
CA PRO A 114 14.76 1.85 22.75
C PRO A 114 16.02 1.14 22.22
N TRP A 115 15.88 0.41 21.12
CA TRP A 115 17.01 -0.26 20.48
C TRP A 115 17.49 0.49 19.25
N VAL A 116 18.81 0.55 19.10
CA VAL A 116 19.47 1.12 17.94
C VAL A 116 20.37 0.04 17.34
N GLU A 117 19.95 -0.51 16.22
CA GLU A 117 20.71 -1.50 15.50
C GLU A 117 21.45 -0.88 14.30
N LYS A 118 22.73 -1.28 14.12
CA LYS A 118 23.51 -0.90 12.94
C LYS A 118 22.98 -1.64 11.70
N ASN A 119 22.62 -0.89 10.66
CA ASN A 119 22.19 -1.43 9.37
C ASN A 119 23.28 -2.29 8.72
N TYR A 120 22.85 -3.26 7.90
CA TYR A 120 23.75 -4.02 7.05
C TYR A 120 24.43 -3.09 6.03
N ALA A 121 25.65 -3.44 5.64
CA ALA A 121 26.34 -2.72 4.57
C ALA A 121 25.56 -2.94 3.26
N ILE A 122 25.20 -1.84 2.61
CA ILE A 122 24.49 -1.87 1.33
C ILE A 122 25.53 -2.12 0.23
N PRO A 123 25.33 -3.15 -0.63
CA PRO A 123 26.22 -3.37 -1.78
C PRO A 123 26.28 -2.13 -2.68
N PRO A 124 27.48 -1.65 -3.08
CA PRO A 124 27.61 -0.41 -3.86
C PRO A 124 26.77 -0.38 -5.15
N GLY A 125 26.67 -1.51 -5.86
CA GLY A 125 25.88 -1.60 -7.09
C GLY A 125 24.36 -1.49 -6.89
N LEU A 126 23.86 -1.72 -5.66
CA LEU A 126 22.42 -1.59 -5.34
C LEU A 126 22.09 -0.24 -4.72
N PHE A 127 23.08 0.51 -4.24
CA PHE A 127 22.87 1.75 -3.50
C PHE A 127 22.02 2.78 -4.26
N PRO A 128 22.29 3.10 -5.55
CA PRO A 128 21.48 4.08 -6.28
C PRO A 128 20.01 3.65 -6.42
N LYS A 129 19.77 2.35 -6.70
CA LYS A 129 18.42 1.78 -6.84
C LYS A 129 17.65 1.84 -5.53
N ILE A 130 18.33 1.62 -4.41
CA ILE A 130 17.74 1.70 -3.07
C ILE A 130 17.36 3.14 -2.73
N CYS A 131 18.23 4.10 -3.01
CA CYS A 131 17.93 5.52 -2.79
C CYS A 131 16.71 5.96 -3.62
N GLU A 132 16.62 5.55 -4.88
CA GLU A 132 15.47 5.85 -5.73
C GLU A 132 14.18 5.21 -5.19
N LEU A 133 14.24 3.96 -4.72
CA LEU A 133 13.11 3.28 -4.10
C LEU A 133 12.62 4.00 -2.83
N ILE A 134 13.54 4.45 -1.98
CA ILE A 134 13.20 5.20 -0.75
C ILE A 134 12.54 6.52 -1.11
N ARG A 135 13.10 7.29 -2.06
CA ARG A 135 12.51 8.56 -2.52
C ARG A 135 11.11 8.38 -3.11
N ARG A 136 10.87 7.30 -3.86
CA ARG A 136 9.52 6.97 -4.35
C ARG A 136 8.55 6.72 -3.20
N LYS A 137 8.98 6.02 -2.14
CA LYS A 137 8.16 5.79 -0.95
C LYS A 137 7.90 7.07 -0.15
N GLU A 138 8.86 7.99 -0.09
CA GLU A 138 8.69 9.33 0.49
C GLU A 138 7.68 10.16 -0.31
N GLN A 139 7.82 10.22 -1.64
CA GLN A 139 6.89 10.91 -2.53
C GLN A 139 5.46 10.36 -2.45
N ALA A 140 5.32 9.05 -2.25
CA ALA A 140 4.03 8.38 -2.06
C ALA A 140 3.47 8.50 -0.62
N GLY A 141 4.13 9.26 0.27
CA GLY A 141 3.73 9.45 1.67
C GLY A 141 3.77 8.17 2.52
N VAL A 142 4.53 7.15 2.11
CA VAL A 142 4.73 5.92 2.89
C VAL A 142 5.74 6.16 4.00
N TYR A 143 6.81 6.89 3.67
CA TYR A 143 7.94 7.17 4.53
C TYR A 143 8.02 8.66 4.81
N GLU A 144 8.43 8.97 6.03
CA GLU A 144 8.57 10.32 6.53
C GLU A 144 9.88 10.43 7.31
N ASP A 145 10.49 11.61 7.27
CA ASP A 145 11.65 11.90 8.10
C ASP A 145 11.26 11.88 9.58
N SER A 146 12.08 11.22 10.40
CA SER A 146 11.81 11.10 11.83
C SER A 146 13.08 11.16 12.67
N ASN A 147 12.96 11.78 13.85
CA ASN A 147 13.99 11.78 14.89
C ASN A 147 13.62 10.72 15.93
N SER A 148 13.86 9.45 15.62
CA SER A 148 13.48 8.32 16.47
C SER A 148 14.63 7.79 17.32
N SER A 149 14.33 7.43 18.57
CA SER A 149 15.25 6.63 19.41
C SER A 149 15.30 5.15 19.01
N TYR A 150 14.43 4.72 18.09
CA TYR A 150 14.39 3.36 17.55
C TYR A 150 15.06 3.30 16.18
N ARG A 151 15.90 2.29 15.97
CA ARG A 151 16.43 1.94 14.65
C ARG A 151 16.53 0.44 14.49
N THR A 152 15.76 -0.10 13.55
CA THR A 152 15.79 -1.52 13.19
C THR A 152 16.56 -1.71 11.88
N ARG A 153 17.25 -2.84 11.75
CA ARG A 153 17.93 -3.21 10.49
C ARG A 153 16.90 -3.48 9.40
N TYR A 154 17.21 -3.03 8.19
CA TYR A 154 16.54 -3.48 6.97
C TYR A 154 17.54 -4.08 5.99
N PHE A 155 17.04 -4.86 5.06
CA PHE A 155 17.78 -5.43 3.93
C PHE A 155 16.88 -5.46 2.71
N THR A 156 17.49 -5.54 1.53
CA THR A 156 16.75 -5.63 0.27
C THR A 156 16.60 -7.06 -0.19
N VAL A 157 15.46 -7.34 -0.82
CA VAL A 157 15.17 -8.61 -1.49
C VAL A 157 14.83 -8.33 -2.95
N VAL A 158 15.40 -9.11 -3.86
CA VAL A 158 15.08 -9.05 -5.29
C VAL A 158 13.72 -9.74 -5.51
N LYS A 159 12.81 -9.09 -6.23
CA LYS A 159 11.51 -9.65 -6.59
C LYS A 159 11.67 -10.76 -7.64
N LYS A 160 10.56 -11.47 -7.92
CA LYS A 160 10.52 -12.57 -8.91
C LYS A 160 10.91 -12.13 -10.33
N ASP A 161 10.80 -10.85 -10.64
CA ASP A 161 11.21 -10.25 -11.91
C ASP A 161 12.74 -10.13 -12.07
N GLY A 162 13.52 -10.51 -11.05
CA GLY A 162 14.98 -10.53 -11.08
C GLY A 162 15.65 -9.16 -11.05
N SER A 163 14.88 -8.06 -11.09
CA SER A 163 15.42 -6.71 -11.25
C SER A 163 14.90 -5.72 -10.21
N SER A 164 13.65 -5.83 -9.80
CA SER A 164 13.05 -4.92 -8.82
C SER A 164 13.49 -5.28 -7.41
N LEU A 165 13.77 -4.25 -6.61
CA LEU A 165 14.11 -4.41 -5.20
C LEU A 165 12.88 -4.18 -4.33
N ARG A 166 12.81 -4.92 -3.21
CA ARG A 166 11.87 -4.70 -2.11
C ARG A 166 12.66 -4.43 -0.84
N ILE A 167 12.23 -3.40 -0.12
CA ILE A 167 12.57 -3.12 1.28
C ILE A 167 11.31 -3.33 2.09
#